data_AF-A0A1W6MJE7-F1
#
_entry.id   AF-A0A1W6MJE7-F1
#
_cell.length_a   1.000
_cell.length_b   1.000
_cell.length_c   1.000
_cell.angle_alpha   90.00
_cell.angle_beta   90.00
_cell.angle_gamma   90.00
#
_symmetry.space_group_name_H-M   'P 1'
#
loop_
_entity.id
_entity.type
_entity.pdbx_description
1 polymer ?
#
loop_
_entity_poly.entity_id
_entity_poly.type
_entity_poly.pdbx_seq_one_letter_code
_entity_poly.pdbx_strand_id
1 'polypeptide(L)'
;MLWAQKEATITKNNAVVTYQKECDGTSCQLTKIKVLEQGQIEHSFVPNRNQVSISVPDDQLIFIEDYNFDGYNDVRVYRQLAADGVNTLFDYWILNPDTGQYEFKEEFTTISHPQIDRDNKQIFSSWREGCCKSGTDLFRIEHGAPVMIRRVIKTYEYGVPNIKIYNRVGAGLVLEN
;
A
#
# COMPACT_ATOMS: atom_id res chain seq x y z
N MET A 1 -1.43 -13.28 -30.14
CA MET A 1 -2.10 -13.19 -28.83
C MET A 1 -2.70 -11.80 -28.76
N LEU A 2 -4.03 -11.68 -28.75
CA LEU A 2 -4.71 -10.37 -28.68
C LEU A 2 -4.75 -9.95 -27.22
N TRP A 3 -4.17 -8.80 -26.90
CA TRP A 3 -4.27 -8.21 -25.57
C TRP A 3 -5.66 -7.60 -25.42
N ALA A 4 -6.42 -8.03 -24.42
CA ALA A 4 -7.72 -7.46 -24.14
C ALA A 4 -7.53 -6.13 -23.39
N GLN A 5 -8.03 -5.04 -23.96
CA GLN A 5 -8.07 -3.74 -23.29
C GLN A 5 -9.30 -3.66 -22.38
N LYS A 6 -9.08 -3.19 -21.15
CA LYS A 6 -10.15 -2.90 -20.20
C LYS A 6 -9.92 -1.54 -19.56
N GLU A 7 -11.01 -0.81 -19.37
CA GLU A 7 -11.04 0.44 -18.64
C GLU A 7 -11.93 0.30 -17.41
N ALA A 8 -11.56 0.96 -16.32
CA ALA A 8 -12.41 1.06 -15.14
C ALA A 8 -12.26 2.42 -14.47
N THR A 9 -13.24 2.76 -13.64
CA THR A 9 -13.30 4.00 -12.87
C THR A 9 -13.58 3.66 -11.42
N ILE A 10 -12.83 4.29 -10.51
CA ILE A 10 -12.95 4.18 -9.07
C ILE A 10 -13.18 5.59 -8.54
N THR A 11 -14.21 5.76 -7.72
CA THR A 11 -14.52 7.05 -7.11
C THR A 11 -14.52 6.90 -5.60
N LYS A 12 -13.82 7.80 -4.90
CA LYS A 12 -13.87 7.90 -3.44
C LYS A 12 -13.76 9.36 -3.02
N ASN A 13 -14.73 9.84 -2.26
CA ASN A 13 -14.88 11.26 -1.93
C ASN A 13 -14.85 12.11 -3.23
N ASN A 14 -13.92 13.06 -3.33
CA ASN A 14 -13.73 13.94 -4.48
C ASN A 14 -12.65 13.47 -5.46
N ALA A 15 -12.10 12.27 -5.25
CA ALA A 15 -11.12 11.65 -6.13
C ALA A 15 -11.82 10.72 -7.13
N VAL A 16 -11.49 10.88 -8.42
CA VAL A 16 -11.86 9.95 -9.48
C VAL A 16 -10.60 9.38 -10.09
N VAL A 17 -10.40 8.07 -9.98
CA VAL A 17 -9.30 7.37 -10.63
C VAL A 17 -9.84 6.57 -11.80
N THR A 18 -9.33 6.81 -13.00
CA THR A 18 -9.58 5.94 -14.16
C THR A 18 -8.30 5.21 -14.53
N TYR A 19 -8.43 3.95 -14.96
CA TYR A 19 -7.27 3.20 -15.41
C TYR A 19 -7.58 2.34 -16.63
N GLN A 20 -6.54 2.12 -17.42
CA GLN A 20 -6.51 1.22 -18.57
C GLN A 20 -5.57 0.07 -18.25
N LYS A 21 -5.96 -1.15 -18.60
CA LYS A 21 -5.09 -2.31 -18.53
C LYS A 21 -5.16 -3.16 -19.78
N GLU A 22 -4.04 -3.79 -20.10
CA GLU A 22 -3.91 -4.76 -21.19
C GLU A 22 -3.49 -6.10 -20.59
N CYS A 23 -4.15 -7.18 -21.00
CA CYS A 23 -3.89 -8.52 -20.44
C CYS A 23 -3.55 -9.56 -21.51
N ASP A 24 -2.62 -10.47 -21.21
CA ASP A 24 -2.13 -11.53 -22.11
C ASP A 24 -2.74 -12.93 -21.84
N GLY A 25 -3.74 -12.99 -20.96
CA GLY A 25 -4.42 -14.23 -20.54
C GLY A 25 -3.93 -14.79 -19.20
N THR A 26 -2.76 -14.36 -18.72
CA THR A 26 -2.23 -14.74 -17.39
C THR A 26 -1.89 -13.55 -16.52
N SER A 27 -1.45 -12.46 -17.14
CA SER A 27 -1.07 -11.22 -16.49
C SER A 27 -1.71 -10.03 -17.17
N CYS A 28 -1.76 -8.92 -16.45
CA CYS A 28 -2.20 -7.62 -16.92
C CYS A 28 -1.14 -6.58 -16.59
N GLN A 29 -1.06 -5.56 -17.44
CA GLN A 29 -0.27 -4.36 -17.24
C GLN A 29 -1.20 -3.14 -17.25
N LEU A 30 -1.10 -2.27 -16.26
CA LEU A 30 -1.79 -0.98 -16.22
C LEU A 30 -1.10 -0.03 -17.20
N THR A 31 -1.68 0.21 -18.36
CA THR A 31 -1.07 1.05 -19.41
C THR A 31 -1.29 2.54 -19.16
N LYS A 32 -2.26 2.89 -18.30
CA LYS A 32 -2.54 4.26 -17.89
C LYS A 32 -3.32 4.29 -16.59
N ILE A 33 -2.94 5.18 -15.69
CA ILE A 33 -3.75 5.59 -14.55
C ILE A 33 -3.92 7.10 -14.67
N LYS A 34 -5.15 7.59 -14.56
CA LYS A 34 -5.47 9.01 -14.42
C LYS A 34 -6.13 9.22 -13.07
N VAL A 35 -5.72 10.27 -12.38
CA VAL A 35 -6.35 10.74 -11.15
C VAL A 35 -6.89 12.13 -11.40
N LEU A 36 -8.16 12.33 -11.11
CA LEU A 36 -8.83 13.62 -11.12
C LEU A 36 -9.23 13.96 -9.69
N GLU A 37 -8.52 14.90 -9.08
CA GLU A 37 -8.79 15.37 -7.72
C GLU A 37 -9.56 16.70 -7.77
N GLN A 38 -10.64 16.81 -6.98
CA GLN A 38 -11.52 17.99 -6.91
C GLN A 38 -12.07 18.44 -8.28
N GLY A 39 -12.12 17.54 -9.26
CA GLY A 39 -12.61 17.82 -10.61
C GLY A 39 -11.72 18.73 -11.45
N GLN A 40 -10.51 19.08 -10.99
CA GLN A 40 -9.65 20.08 -11.67
C GLN A 40 -8.23 19.60 -11.95
N ILE A 41 -7.66 18.79 -11.07
CA ILE A 41 -6.26 18.35 -11.20
C ILE A 41 -6.25 16.96 -11.84
N GLU A 42 -5.95 16.90 -13.15
CA GLU A 42 -5.70 15.63 -13.85
C GLU A 42 -4.20 15.29 -13.81
N HIS A 43 -3.85 14.17 -13.19
CA HIS A 43 -2.51 13.60 -13.24
C HIS A 43 -2.54 12.22 -13.88
N SER A 44 -1.55 11.90 -14.72
CA SER A 44 -1.45 10.60 -15.38
C SER A 44 -0.11 9.94 -15.10
N PHE A 45 -0.12 8.66 -14.75
CA PHE A 45 1.10 7.89 -14.55
C PHE A 45 0.92 6.42 -14.96
N VAL A 46 2.05 5.73 -15.14
CA VAL A 46 2.14 4.29 -15.34
C VAL A 46 2.99 3.74 -14.20
N PRO A 47 2.52 2.73 -13.44
CA PRO A 47 3.32 2.11 -12.39
C PRO A 47 4.64 1.57 -12.93
N ASN A 48 5.73 1.73 -12.17
CA ASN A 48 7.03 1.17 -12.56
C ASN A 48 7.01 -0.37 -12.45
N ARG A 49 6.36 -0.90 -11.41
CA ARG A 49 6.20 -2.34 -11.18
C ARG A 49 4.79 -2.75 -11.61
N ASN A 50 4.69 -3.19 -12.86
CA ASN A 50 3.43 -3.20 -13.59
C ASN A 50 3.07 -4.56 -14.18
N GLN A 51 3.28 -5.64 -13.43
CA GLN A 51 2.84 -6.96 -13.83
C GLN A 51 1.95 -7.54 -12.74
N VAL A 52 0.66 -7.63 -13.03
CA VAL A 52 -0.36 -8.08 -12.09
C VAL A 52 -0.99 -9.35 -12.63
N SER A 53 -1.24 -10.34 -11.76
CA SER A 53 -1.98 -11.54 -12.18
C SER A 53 -3.38 -11.14 -12.67
N ILE A 54 -3.85 -11.76 -13.76
CA ILE A 54 -5.22 -11.54 -14.27
C ILE A 54 -6.29 -11.92 -13.25
N SER A 55 -5.93 -12.75 -12.27
CA SER A 55 -6.81 -13.17 -11.18
C SER A 55 -7.06 -12.10 -10.12
N VAL A 56 -6.30 -11.00 -10.12
CA VAL A 56 -6.50 -9.91 -9.14
C VAL A 56 -7.77 -9.16 -9.52
N PRO A 57 -8.78 -9.12 -8.62
CA PRO A 57 -10.00 -8.36 -8.85
C PRO A 57 -9.72 -6.87 -9.05
N ASP A 58 -10.54 -6.21 -9.86
CA ASP A 58 -10.38 -4.78 -10.16
C ASP A 58 -10.51 -3.88 -8.91
N ASP A 59 -11.38 -4.25 -7.97
CA ASP A 59 -11.56 -3.58 -6.68
C ASP A 59 -10.41 -3.82 -5.69
N GLN A 60 -9.44 -4.67 -6.06
CA GLN A 60 -8.21 -4.91 -5.32
C GLN A 60 -6.96 -4.40 -6.05
N LEU A 61 -7.12 -3.77 -7.21
CA LEU A 61 -6.01 -3.33 -8.05
C LEU A 61 -5.54 -1.93 -7.68
N ILE A 62 -6.47 -1.01 -7.42
CA ILE A 62 -6.18 0.38 -7.08
C ILE A 62 -7.05 0.79 -5.90
N PHE A 63 -6.45 1.48 -4.94
CA PHE A 63 -7.16 2.00 -3.78
C PHE A 63 -6.89 3.49 -3.64
N ILE A 64 -7.91 4.20 -3.16
CA ILE A 64 -7.86 5.62 -2.84
C ILE A 64 -7.97 5.74 -1.32
N GLU A 65 -7.06 6.44 -0.67
CA GLU A 65 -7.08 6.72 0.77
C GLU A 65 -6.09 7.84 1.10
N ASP A 66 -6.26 8.53 2.21
CA ASP A 66 -5.26 9.46 2.75
C ASP A 66 -4.21 8.66 3.55
N TYR A 67 -3.04 8.42 2.96
CA TYR A 67 -1.99 7.56 3.53
C TYR A 67 -1.01 8.34 4.41
N ASN A 68 -0.84 9.64 4.15
CA ASN A 68 0.07 10.50 4.91
C ASN A 68 -0.64 11.34 6.00
N PHE A 69 -1.97 11.26 6.10
CA PHE A 69 -2.85 11.97 7.04
C PHE A 69 -2.87 13.49 6.89
N ASP A 70 -2.66 13.99 5.67
CA ASP A 70 -2.69 15.42 5.33
C ASP A 70 -4.08 15.92 4.91
N GLY A 71 -5.06 15.02 4.78
CA GLY A 71 -6.45 15.33 4.42
C GLY A 71 -6.75 15.23 2.93
N TYR A 72 -5.77 14.91 2.09
CA TYR A 72 -5.96 14.65 0.66
C TYR A 72 -5.97 13.15 0.36
N ASN A 73 -6.65 12.78 -0.73
CA ASN A 73 -6.67 11.40 -1.18
C ASN A 73 -5.40 11.06 -1.96
N ASP A 74 -4.71 10.03 -1.51
CA ASP A 74 -3.60 9.38 -2.20
C ASP A 74 -4.09 8.16 -2.99
N VAL A 75 -3.20 7.61 -3.82
CA VAL A 75 -3.46 6.41 -4.61
C VAL A 75 -2.42 5.35 -4.30
N ARG A 76 -2.85 4.12 -4.00
CA ARG A 76 -1.96 2.96 -4.05
C ARG A 76 -2.41 1.97 -5.10
N VAL A 77 -1.44 1.31 -5.72
CA VAL A 77 -1.64 0.31 -6.75
C VAL A 77 -1.08 -1.01 -6.27
N TYR A 78 -1.86 -2.08 -6.45
CA TYR A 78 -1.43 -3.42 -6.14
C TYR A 78 -0.16 -3.75 -6.93
N ARG A 79 0.85 -4.24 -6.21
CA ARG A 79 2.14 -4.63 -6.78
C ARG A 79 2.25 -6.14 -6.87
N GLN A 80 2.09 -6.82 -5.73
CA GLN A 80 2.27 -8.25 -5.63
C GLN A 80 1.57 -8.82 -4.40
N LEU A 81 0.83 -9.91 -4.59
CA LEU A 81 0.36 -10.81 -3.54
C LEU A 81 1.49 -11.79 -3.25
N ALA A 82 1.97 -11.82 -2.01
CA ALA A 82 2.74 -12.96 -1.56
C ALA A 82 1.83 -14.20 -1.54
N ALA A 83 2.38 -15.38 -1.83
CA ALA A 83 1.60 -16.63 -1.94
C ALA A 83 0.74 -16.95 -0.70
N ASP A 84 1.03 -16.33 0.45
CA ASP A 84 0.29 -16.47 1.70
C ASP A 84 -0.80 -15.42 1.93
N GLY A 85 -0.97 -14.45 1.03
CA GLY A 85 -1.93 -13.34 1.14
C GLY A 85 -1.57 -12.26 2.17
N VAL A 86 -0.79 -12.62 3.19
CA VAL A 86 -0.45 -11.75 4.33
C VAL A 86 0.66 -10.76 3.99
N ASN A 87 1.56 -11.08 3.05
CA ASN A 87 2.64 -10.15 2.67
C ASN A 87 2.34 -9.41 1.36
N THR A 88 1.10 -8.96 1.16
CA THR A 88 0.72 -8.17 -0.03
C THR A 88 1.40 -6.80 -0.01
N LEU A 89 1.98 -6.39 -1.14
CA LEU A 89 2.69 -5.12 -1.31
C LEU A 89 2.01 -4.23 -2.36
N PHE A 90 2.19 -2.93 -2.18
CA PHE A 90 1.60 -1.88 -3.00
C PHE A 90 2.66 -0.83 -3.37
N ASP A 91 2.47 -0.20 -4.53
CA ASP A 91 3.18 1.02 -4.92
C ASP A 91 2.28 2.23 -4.60
N TYR A 92 2.87 3.34 -4.16
CA TYR A 92 2.13 4.49 -3.63
C TYR A 92 2.46 5.77 -4.38
N TRP A 93 1.40 6.50 -4.71
CA TRP A 93 1.41 7.84 -5.28
C TRP A 93 0.71 8.76 -4.28
N ILE A 94 1.50 9.60 -3.61
CA ILE A 94 1.03 10.52 -2.58
C ILE A 94 0.85 11.90 -3.21
N LEU A 95 -0.28 12.56 -2.96
CA LEU A 95 -0.51 13.91 -3.46
C LEU A 95 0.42 14.89 -2.74
N ASN A 96 1.17 15.68 -3.50
CA ASN A 96 1.84 16.86 -2.98
C ASN A 96 0.90 18.06 -3.16
N PRO A 97 0.30 18.62 -2.08
CA PRO A 97 -0.67 19.70 -2.19
C PRO A 97 -0.06 21.02 -2.66
N ASP A 98 1.26 21.22 -2.48
CA ASP A 98 1.94 22.43 -2.92
C ASP A 98 2.12 22.47 -4.45
N THR A 99 2.31 21.30 -5.07
CA THR A 99 2.50 21.18 -6.52
C THR A 99 1.24 20.70 -7.24
N GLY A 100 0.29 20.11 -6.52
CA GLY A 100 -0.87 19.42 -7.08
C GLY A 100 -0.51 18.14 -7.84
N GLN A 101 0.67 17.56 -7.61
CA GLN A 101 1.14 16.38 -8.35
C GLN A 101 1.18 15.16 -7.44
N TYR A 102 0.79 14.00 -7.99
CA TYR A 102 1.03 12.74 -7.29
C TYR A 102 2.47 12.28 -7.47
N GLU A 103 3.16 12.09 -6.37
CA GLU A 103 4.55 11.66 -6.35
C GLU A 103 4.64 10.21 -5.89
N PHE A 104 5.39 9.40 -6.64
CA PHE A 104 5.69 8.05 -6.19
C PHE A 104 6.56 8.07 -4.92
N LYS A 105 6.16 7.35 -3.87
CA LYS A 105 6.89 7.28 -2.59
C LYS A 105 7.35 5.86 -2.28
N GLU A 106 8.64 5.61 -2.49
CA GLU A 106 9.26 4.29 -2.28
C GLU A 106 9.14 3.85 -0.80
N GLU A 107 9.17 4.79 0.13
CA GLU A 107 9.18 4.56 1.58
C GLU A 107 7.95 3.77 2.06
N PHE A 108 6.79 3.98 1.42
CA PHE A 108 5.55 3.26 1.72
C PHE A 108 5.52 1.84 1.17
N THR A 109 6.31 1.54 0.13
CA THR A 109 6.25 0.25 -0.60
C THR A 109 6.76 -0.94 0.20
N THR A 110 7.39 -0.68 1.35
CA THR A 110 7.90 -1.70 2.28
C THR A 110 6.84 -2.18 3.28
N ILE A 111 5.72 -1.46 3.39
CA ILE A 111 4.64 -1.77 4.33
C ILE A 111 3.74 -2.85 3.72
N SER A 112 3.80 -4.07 4.26
CA SER A 112 2.95 -5.17 3.82
C SER A 112 1.57 -5.11 4.47
N HIS A 113 0.55 -5.52 3.72
CA HIS A 113 -0.85 -5.58 4.18
C HIS A 113 -1.27 -4.37 5.05
N PRO A 114 -1.12 -3.15 4.52
CA PRO A 114 -1.39 -1.89 5.23
C PRO A 114 -2.88 -1.72 5.60
N GLN A 115 -3.13 -1.36 6.85
CA GLN A 115 -4.43 -0.92 7.36
C GLN A 115 -4.29 0.48 7.95
N ILE A 116 -5.19 1.39 7.58
CA ILE A 116 -5.14 2.79 7.99
C ILE A 116 -6.01 3.00 9.22
N ASP A 117 -5.41 3.52 10.29
CA ASP A 117 -6.07 4.00 11.48
C ASP A 117 -6.05 5.53 11.44
N ARG A 118 -7.17 6.09 10.99
CA ARG A 118 -7.37 7.54 10.84
C ARG A 118 -7.46 8.26 12.18
N ASP A 119 -8.01 7.60 13.20
CA ASP A 119 -8.23 8.22 14.51
C ASP A 119 -6.89 8.47 15.22
N ASN A 120 -5.96 7.51 15.11
CA ASN A 120 -4.63 7.62 15.70
C ASN A 120 -3.55 8.12 14.72
N LYS A 121 -3.90 8.36 13.45
CA LYS A 121 -2.98 8.71 12.35
C LYS A 121 -1.82 7.72 12.23
N GLN A 122 -2.17 6.44 12.13
CA GLN A 122 -1.25 5.32 12.14
C GLN A 122 -1.53 4.34 11.02
N ILE A 123 -0.48 3.63 10.60
CA ILE A 123 -0.58 2.54 9.63
C ILE A 123 -0.20 1.25 10.36
N PHE A 124 -1.11 0.28 10.36
CA PHE A 124 -0.82 -1.08 10.79
C PHE A 124 -0.38 -1.91 9.59
N SER A 125 0.64 -2.74 9.79
CA SER A 125 1.10 -3.71 8.81
C SER A 125 1.07 -5.08 9.43
N SER A 126 0.48 -6.04 8.74
CA SER A 126 0.58 -7.44 9.12
C SER A 126 1.55 -8.15 8.18
N TRP A 127 2.35 -9.05 8.75
CA TRP A 127 3.31 -9.84 7.98
C TRP A 127 3.48 -11.25 8.55
N ARG A 128 3.94 -12.15 7.69
CA ARG A 128 4.22 -13.54 8.04
C ARG A 128 5.56 -13.98 7.45
N GLU A 129 6.30 -14.78 8.21
CA GLU A 129 7.54 -15.39 7.78
C GLU A 129 7.48 -16.90 8.05
N GLY A 130 7.22 -17.68 7.00
CA GLY A 130 7.07 -19.13 7.09
C GLY A 130 5.87 -19.57 7.97
N CYS A 131 5.96 -20.76 8.57
CA CYS A 131 4.85 -21.34 9.32
C CYS A 131 4.57 -20.61 10.64
N CYS A 132 5.63 -20.16 11.30
CA CYS A 132 5.68 -20.11 12.74
C CYS A 132 6.21 -18.76 13.27
N LYS A 133 6.36 -17.77 12.38
CA LYS A 133 6.72 -16.41 12.73
C LYS A 133 5.78 -15.46 12.00
N SER A 134 5.21 -14.51 12.72
CA SER A 134 4.39 -13.43 12.18
C SER A 134 4.59 -12.19 13.01
N GLY A 135 4.11 -11.06 12.51
CA GLY A 135 4.12 -9.86 13.30
C GLY A 135 3.18 -8.79 12.80
N THR A 136 3.10 -7.76 13.63
CA THR A 136 2.39 -6.53 13.33
C THR A 136 3.34 -5.37 13.57
N ASP A 137 3.46 -4.50 12.57
CA ASP A 137 4.21 -3.26 12.67
C ASP A 137 3.24 -2.09 12.70
N LEU A 138 3.60 -1.07 13.47
CA LEU A 138 2.86 0.18 13.59
C LEU A 138 3.74 1.32 13.14
N PHE A 139 3.22 2.13 12.23
CA PHE A 139 3.92 3.29 11.67
C PHE A 139 3.16 4.56 12.00
N ARG A 140 3.92 5.64 12.18
CA ARG A 140 3.43 7.02 12.18
C ARG A 140 4.08 7.77 11.02
N ILE A 141 3.41 8.77 10.47
CA ILE A 141 3.99 9.63 9.45
C ILE A 141 4.83 10.72 10.12
N GLU A 142 6.09 10.83 9.72
CA GLU A 142 7.02 11.87 10.14
C GLU A 142 7.68 12.47 8.90
N HIS A 143 7.55 13.78 8.71
CA HIS A 143 8.07 14.48 7.52
C HIS A 143 7.60 13.85 6.19
N GLY A 144 6.34 13.40 6.13
CA GLY A 144 5.73 12.80 4.94
C GLY A 144 6.12 11.34 4.67
N ALA A 145 6.94 10.72 5.53
CA ALA A 145 7.36 9.33 5.39
C ALA A 145 6.88 8.46 6.57
N PRO A 146 6.57 7.17 6.34
CA PRO A 146 6.22 6.25 7.40
C PRO A 146 7.45 5.89 8.23
N VAL A 147 7.32 6.05 9.55
CA VAL A 147 8.34 5.67 10.53
C VAL A 147 7.76 4.67 11.50
N MET A 148 8.41 3.51 11.60
CA MET A 148 7.97 2.42 12.47
C MET A 148 8.17 2.80 13.94
N ILE A 149 7.08 2.81 14.71
CA ILE A 149 7.07 3.17 16.13
C ILE A 149 6.92 1.97 17.07
N ARG A 150 6.35 0.87 16.57
CA ARG A 150 6.17 -0.37 17.33
C ARG A 150 6.21 -1.58 16.41
N ARG A 151 6.72 -2.69 16.91
CA ARG A 151 6.68 -4.00 16.26
C ARG A 151 6.37 -5.07 17.29
N VAL A 152 5.39 -5.91 16.99
CA VAL A 152 5.06 -7.10 17.78
C VAL A 152 5.39 -8.32 16.93
N ILE A 153 6.31 -9.15 17.40
CA ILE A 153 6.68 -10.41 16.75
C ILE A 153 6.12 -11.55 17.57
N LYS A 154 5.43 -12.47 16.90
CA LYS A 154 4.97 -13.73 17.47
C LYS A 154 5.71 -14.88 16.80
N THR A 155 6.50 -15.62 17.56
CA THR A 155 7.06 -16.91 17.13
C THR A 155 6.37 -18.04 17.86
N TYR A 156 6.36 -19.23 17.25
CA TYR A 156 5.83 -20.44 17.86
C TYR A 156 6.95 -21.48 17.99
N GLU A 157 7.26 -21.87 19.21
CA GLU A 157 8.18 -22.95 19.52
C GLU A 157 7.39 -24.08 20.19
N TYR A 158 7.30 -25.24 19.55
CA TYR A 158 6.52 -26.40 20.04
C TYR A 158 5.04 -26.07 20.37
N GLY A 159 4.42 -25.17 19.61
CA GLY A 159 3.04 -24.73 19.83
C GLY A 159 2.89 -23.65 20.91
N VAL A 160 3.96 -23.29 21.61
CA VAL A 160 3.96 -22.22 22.60
C VAL A 160 4.31 -20.89 21.92
N PRO A 161 3.46 -19.85 22.06
CA PRO A 161 3.78 -18.55 21.50
C PRO A 161 4.83 -17.82 22.34
N ASN A 162 5.87 -17.33 21.69
CA ASN A 162 6.82 -16.36 22.23
C ASN A 162 6.53 -14.99 21.59
N ILE A 163 6.30 -13.97 22.42
CA ILE A 163 5.95 -12.63 21.95
C ILE A 163 7.10 -11.69 22.31
N LYS A 164 7.61 -10.97 21.31
CA LYS A 164 8.57 -9.88 21.49
C LYS A 164 7.93 -8.58 21.04
N ILE A 165 7.96 -7.58 21.91
CA ILE A 165 7.44 -6.24 21.62
C ILE A 165 8.63 -5.30 21.54
N TYR A 166 8.70 -4.53 20.47
CA TYR A 166 9.70 -3.52 20.27
C TYR A 166 9.02 -2.16 20.17
N ASN A 167 9.53 -1.16 20.89
CA ASN A 167 9.09 0.22 20.80
C ASN A 167 10.23 1.10 20.30
N ARG A 168 9.89 2.18 19.59
CA ARG A 168 10.90 3.11 19.10
C ARG A 168 11.49 3.94 20.24
N VAL A 169 12.83 3.98 20.30
CA VAL A 169 13.62 4.84 21.17
C VAL A 169 14.67 5.53 20.30
N GLY A 170 14.54 6.85 20.14
CA GLY A 170 15.37 7.61 19.20
C GLY A 170 15.15 7.14 17.76
N ALA A 171 16.24 6.78 17.07
CA ALA A 171 16.20 6.36 15.66
C ALA A 171 15.89 4.85 15.47
N GLY A 172 15.81 4.06 16.54
CA GLY A 172 15.73 2.60 16.45
C GLY A 172 14.63 1.98 17.30
N LEU A 173 14.43 0.68 17.11
CA LEU A 173 13.52 -0.14 17.91
C LEU A 173 14.29 -0.83 19.03
N VAL A 174 13.74 -0.78 20.25
CA VAL A 174 14.29 -1.42 21.45
C VAL A 174 13.28 -2.41 22.00
N LEU A 175 13.74 -3.59 22.41
CA LEU A 175 12.90 -4.62 23.03
C LEU A 175 12.32 -4.09 24.35
N GLU A 176 11.00 -4.25 24.53
CA GLU A 176 10.31 -4.00 25.78
C GLU A 176 10.67 -5.11 26.77
N ASN A 177 11.20 -4.73 27.94
CA ASN A 177 11.58 -5.64 29.02
C ASN A 177 10.39 -6.02 29.88
#